data_AF-A0A7S2M2X5-F1
#
_entry.id   AF-A0A7S2M2X5-F1
#
_cell.length_a   1.000
_cell.length_b   1.000
_cell.length_c   1.000
_cell.angle_alpha   90.00
_cell.angle_beta   90.00
_cell.angle_gamma   90.00
#
_symmetry.space_group_name_H-M   'P 1'
#
loop_
_entity.id
_entity.type
_entity.pdbx_description
1 polymer ?
#
loop_
_entity_poly.entity_id
_entity_poly.type
_entity_poly.pdbx_seq_one_letter_code
_entity_poly.pdbx_strand_id
1 'polypeptide(L)'
;MLSGIQPRLTDEGTGATYMLRDSLNRATLAVFKPKDEEAFAPQNPRGYEAPENTPGLRQGVLSTQQAAREVAAYLLDHQKFAAVPETTLAHAKHPKFSRVKAKNGSEKTVWKIGALQAFVETKDTAGNLAAQVFPVVDVQRIGILDVRIVNLDRNDGNLLVRHGRTSKYELVPIDHGLSLPDRLEVYTVDMAWMSWPQARQPWGQRELAYIRRLNGARDAKLLAKCLRIRRGGLRLMGG
;
A
#
# COMPACT_ATOMS: atom_id res chain seq x y z
N MET A 1 13.29 -5.90 -20.16
CA MET A 1 12.11 -6.31 -20.96
C MET A 1 11.57 -7.61 -20.37
N LEU A 2 10.26 -7.78 -20.21
CA LEU A 2 9.64 -8.96 -19.60
C LEU A 2 9.68 -10.24 -20.47
N SER A 3 10.67 -10.38 -21.37
CA SER A 3 10.85 -11.57 -22.25
C SER A 3 9.55 -12.09 -22.91
N GLY A 4 8.68 -11.19 -23.37
CA GLY A 4 7.39 -11.53 -24.00
C GLY A 4 6.21 -11.73 -23.04
N ILE A 5 6.43 -11.69 -21.72
CA ILE A 5 5.36 -11.73 -20.71
C ILE A 5 4.74 -10.35 -20.55
N GLN A 6 3.42 -10.32 -20.61
CA GLN A 6 2.64 -9.11 -20.45
C GLN A 6 2.22 -8.95 -18.99
N PRO A 7 2.36 -7.75 -18.40
CA PRO A 7 1.71 -7.42 -17.13
C PRO A 7 0.20 -7.68 -17.22
N ARG A 8 -0.38 -8.25 -16.17
CA ARG A 8 -1.83 -8.49 -16.07
C ARG A 8 -2.45 -7.45 -15.13
N LEU A 9 -3.39 -6.66 -15.63
CA LEU A 9 -4.23 -5.78 -14.80
C LEU A 9 -5.13 -6.64 -13.91
N THR A 10 -5.26 -6.30 -12.64
CA THR A 10 -6.21 -6.96 -11.73
C THR A 10 -7.64 -6.59 -12.10
N ASP A 11 -8.61 -7.46 -11.81
CA ASP A 11 -10.02 -7.17 -12.08
C ASP A 11 -10.61 -6.25 -10.99
N GLU A 12 -10.09 -6.35 -9.75
CA GLU A 12 -10.54 -5.58 -8.59
C GLU A 12 -9.77 -4.26 -8.36
N GLY A 13 -10.41 -3.35 -7.63
CA GLY A 13 -9.88 -2.04 -7.24
C GLY A 13 -10.38 -0.89 -8.11
N THR A 14 -10.05 0.34 -7.72
CA THR A 14 -10.46 1.59 -8.40
C THR A 14 -9.35 2.23 -9.23
N GLY A 15 -8.09 1.87 -8.96
CA GLY A 15 -6.91 2.21 -9.77
C GLY A 15 -6.32 1.01 -10.49
N ALA A 16 -5.22 1.22 -11.20
CA ALA A 16 -4.49 0.16 -11.86
C ALA A 16 -3.51 -0.55 -10.92
N THR A 17 -3.63 -1.89 -10.84
CA THR A 17 -2.62 -2.76 -10.23
C THR A 17 -2.23 -3.82 -11.26
N TYR A 18 -0.95 -3.85 -11.64
CA TYR A 18 -0.43 -4.78 -12.63
C TYR A 18 0.41 -5.88 -11.97
N MET A 19 0.01 -7.13 -12.13
CA MET A 19 0.83 -8.29 -11.76
C MET A 19 1.95 -8.48 -12.79
N LEU A 20 3.19 -8.41 -12.33
CA LEU A 20 4.40 -8.70 -13.10
C LEU A 20 4.81 -10.14 -12.87
N ARG A 21 4.99 -10.91 -13.94
CA ARG A 21 5.21 -12.36 -13.87
C ARG A 21 6.57 -12.76 -14.43
N ASP A 22 7.12 -13.82 -13.85
CA ASP A 22 8.35 -14.46 -14.27
C ASP A 22 8.22 -15.08 -15.66
N SER A 23 9.23 -14.85 -16.51
CA SER A 23 9.22 -15.31 -17.89
C SER A 23 9.21 -16.82 -18.07
N LEU A 24 9.78 -17.56 -17.12
CA LEU A 24 10.01 -19.00 -17.21
C LEU A 24 8.82 -19.77 -16.63
N ASN A 25 8.40 -19.44 -15.40
CA ASN A 25 7.40 -20.21 -14.67
C ASN A 25 6.03 -19.52 -14.52
N ARG A 26 5.89 -18.28 -15.03
CA ARG A 26 4.66 -17.47 -14.98
C ARG A 26 4.20 -17.09 -13.57
N ALA A 27 4.99 -17.35 -12.52
CA ALA A 27 4.70 -16.93 -11.16
C ALA A 27 4.69 -15.40 -11.06
N THR A 28 3.81 -14.85 -10.24
CA THR A 28 3.81 -13.40 -9.97
C THR A 28 4.99 -13.05 -9.08
N LEU A 29 5.83 -12.11 -9.54
CA LEU A 29 7.03 -11.65 -8.83
C LEU A 29 6.78 -10.35 -8.07
N ALA A 30 5.97 -9.46 -8.65
CA ALA A 30 5.70 -8.14 -8.10
C ALA A 30 4.36 -7.60 -8.60
N VAL A 31 3.86 -6.59 -7.90
CA VAL A 31 2.76 -5.74 -8.37
C VAL A 31 3.27 -4.34 -8.65
N PHE A 32 2.82 -3.74 -9.74
CA PHE A 32 3.14 -2.37 -10.11
C PHE A 32 1.86 -1.52 -10.17
N LYS A 33 1.84 -0.42 -9.41
CA LYS A 33 0.74 0.55 -9.34
C LYS A 33 1.21 1.90 -9.88
N PRO A 34 0.97 2.23 -11.16
CA PRO A 34 1.38 3.51 -11.76
C PRO A 34 0.63 4.68 -11.13
N LYS A 35 1.35 5.75 -10.78
CA LYS A 35 0.74 6.90 -10.08
C LYS A 35 -0.33 7.60 -10.93
N ASP A 36 -0.13 7.67 -12.25
CA ASP A 36 -1.04 8.35 -13.18
C ASP A 36 -2.28 7.51 -13.50
N GLU A 37 -2.34 6.28 -13.00
CA GLU A 37 -3.45 5.34 -13.17
C GLU A 37 -4.17 5.01 -11.84
N GLU A 38 -3.88 5.76 -10.78
CA GLU A 38 -4.64 5.74 -9.53
C GLU A 38 -6.11 6.12 -9.78
N ALA A 39 -6.99 5.84 -8.80
CA ALA A 39 -8.36 6.36 -8.85
C ALA A 39 -8.33 7.90 -8.97
N PHE A 40 -9.13 8.45 -9.89
CA PHE A 40 -9.20 9.89 -10.16
C PHE A 40 -7.88 10.49 -10.67
N ALA A 41 -7.03 9.68 -11.30
CA ALA A 41 -5.84 10.13 -12.00
C ALA A 41 -6.08 10.23 -13.53
N PRO A 42 -5.25 10.99 -14.27
CA PRO A 42 -5.51 11.29 -15.68
C PRO A 42 -5.48 10.09 -16.64
N GLN A 43 -4.93 8.94 -16.24
CA GLN A 43 -4.79 7.74 -17.08
C GLN A 43 -5.47 6.53 -16.43
N ASN A 44 -6.45 6.73 -15.55
CA ASN A 44 -7.14 5.65 -14.87
C ASN A 44 -7.80 4.66 -15.87
N PRO A 45 -7.45 3.37 -15.88
CA PRO A 45 -7.99 2.41 -16.86
C PRO A 45 -9.42 1.95 -16.58
N ARG A 46 -10.04 2.42 -15.48
CA ARG A 46 -11.36 1.98 -15.01
C ARG A 46 -12.44 3.05 -15.23
N GLY A 47 -12.14 4.12 -15.97
CA GLY A 47 -13.08 5.18 -16.29
C GLY A 47 -13.24 6.26 -15.21
N TYR A 48 -12.49 6.18 -14.11
CA TYR A 48 -12.45 7.22 -13.08
C TYR A 48 -11.35 8.25 -13.39
N GLU A 49 -11.38 8.83 -14.60
CA GLU A 49 -10.38 9.82 -15.02
C GLU A 49 -10.70 11.21 -14.44
N ALA A 50 -9.68 11.87 -13.90
CA ALA A 50 -9.75 13.26 -13.45
C ALA A 50 -8.36 13.93 -13.55
N PRO A 51 -8.26 15.27 -13.45
CA PRO A 51 -6.97 15.96 -13.40
C PRO A 51 -6.05 15.45 -12.28
N GLU A 52 -4.74 15.66 -12.45
CA GLU A 52 -3.77 15.31 -11.41
C GLU A 52 -4.05 16.08 -10.12
N ASN A 53 -3.89 15.41 -8.97
CA ASN A 53 -4.16 15.96 -7.64
C ASN A 53 -5.66 16.25 -7.35
N THR A 54 -6.58 15.55 -8.02
CA THR A 54 -7.99 15.54 -7.63
C THR A 54 -8.19 14.79 -6.29
N PRO A 55 -9.06 15.26 -5.38
CA PRO A 55 -9.42 14.51 -4.18
C PRO A 55 -9.89 13.09 -4.50
N GLY A 56 -9.33 12.10 -3.79
CA GLY A 56 -9.62 10.69 -4.01
C GLY A 56 -10.84 10.18 -3.24
N LEU A 57 -10.89 8.85 -3.06
CA LEU A 57 -11.94 8.16 -2.29
C LEU A 57 -12.00 8.58 -0.83
N ARG A 58 -10.85 8.96 -0.26
CA ARG A 58 -10.73 9.49 1.11
C ARG A 58 -10.18 10.90 1.03
N GLN A 59 -10.76 11.83 1.78
CA GLN A 59 -10.19 13.17 1.89
C GLN A 59 -8.81 13.09 2.53
N GLY A 60 -7.95 14.03 2.16
CA GLY A 60 -6.59 14.13 2.70
C GLY A 60 -5.51 13.40 1.90
N VAL A 61 -5.89 12.58 0.91
CA VAL A 61 -4.97 12.01 -0.08
C VAL A 61 -5.50 12.31 -1.49
N LEU A 62 -4.70 13.01 -2.28
CA LEU A 62 -5.04 13.35 -3.67
C LEU A 62 -4.55 12.25 -4.63
N SER A 63 -5.19 12.14 -5.79
CA SER A 63 -4.74 11.25 -6.86
C SER A 63 -3.29 11.55 -7.28
N THR A 64 -2.59 10.54 -7.75
CA THR A 64 -1.16 10.51 -8.11
C THR A 64 -0.18 10.62 -6.94
N GLN A 65 -0.68 10.50 -5.70
CA GLN A 65 0.14 10.58 -4.49
C GLN A 65 0.14 9.28 -3.67
N GLN A 66 -0.56 8.24 -4.10
CA GLN A 66 -0.66 6.97 -3.36
C GLN A 66 0.61 6.12 -3.54
N ALA A 67 1.21 6.11 -4.74
CA ALA A 67 2.45 5.36 -4.99
C ALA A 67 3.57 5.72 -4.00
N ALA A 68 3.73 7.00 -3.67
CA ALA A 68 4.71 7.44 -2.67
C ALA A 68 4.36 6.95 -1.25
N ARG A 69 3.08 6.80 -0.92
CA ARG A 69 2.61 6.35 0.40
C ARG A 69 2.77 4.85 0.60
N GLU A 70 2.65 4.07 -0.47
CA GLU A 70 3.02 2.65 -0.48
C GLU A 70 4.50 2.47 -0.09
N VAL A 71 5.39 3.27 -0.69
CA VAL A 71 6.82 3.24 -0.36
C VAL A 71 7.06 3.76 1.07
N ALA A 72 6.33 4.78 1.48
CA ALA A 72 6.43 5.31 2.85
C ALA A 72 6.09 4.24 3.88
N ALA A 73 5.01 3.47 3.70
CA ALA A 73 4.65 2.39 4.62
C ALA A 73 5.78 1.36 4.76
N TYR A 74 6.41 0.94 3.66
CA TYR A 74 7.57 0.04 3.71
C TYR A 74 8.77 0.66 4.42
N LEU A 75 9.13 1.92 4.11
CA LEU A 75 10.25 2.60 4.76
C LEU A 75 10.02 2.80 6.27
N LEU A 76 8.77 3.01 6.66
CA LEU A 76 8.39 3.15 8.06
C LEU A 76 8.26 1.79 8.74
N ASP A 77 8.08 0.67 8.03
CA ASP A 77 8.08 -0.64 8.67
C ASP A 77 9.51 -1.10 9.06
N HIS A 78 10.06 -0.47 10.10
CA HIS A 78 11.45 -0.66 10.52
C HIS A 78 11.68 -2.14 10.88
N GLN A 79 12.73 -2.72 10.30
CA GLN A 79 13.06 -4.15 10.50
C GLN A 79 11.94 -5.11 10.05
N LYS A 80 11.02 -4.65 9.17
CA LYS A 80 9.88 -5.42 8.69
C LYS A 80 8.97 -5.90 9.84
N PHE A 81 8.75 -5.05 10.84
CA PHE A 81 8.04 -5.40 12.07
C PHE A 81 6.57 -5.80 11.82
N ALA A 82 5.87 -5.06 10.96
CA ALA A 82 4.51 -5.37 10.49
C ALA A 82 4.48 -6.27 9.24
N ALA A 83 5.66 -6.63 8.71
CA ALA A 83 5.83 -7.46 7.51
C ALA A 83 5.29 -6.84 6.21
N VAL A 84 5.40 -5.51 6.05
CA VAL A 84 5.10 -4.85 4.77
C VAL A 84 6.03 -5.41 3.68
N PRO A 85 5.50 -5.90 2.54
CA PRO A 85 6.34 -6.39 1.46
C PRO A 85 7.27 -5.29 0.91
N GLU A 86 8.44 -5.71 0.41
CA GLU A 86 9.43 -4.77 -0.12
C GLU A 86 8.82 -3.90 -1.21
N THR A 87 8.86 -2.59 -1.01
CA THR A 87 8.16 -1.63 -1.88
C THR A 87 9.08 -0.47 -2.23
N THR A 88 9.16 -0.12 -3.51
CA THR A 88 9.96 1.00 -4.00
C THR A 88 9.25 1.75 -5.11
N LEU A 89 9.75 2.94 -5.45
CA LEU A 89 9.33 3.65 -6.65
C LEU A 89 10.11 3.11 -7.85
N ALA A 90 9.40 2.76 -8.92
CA ALA A 90 10.01 2.27 -10.15
C ALA A 90 9.49 3.01 -11.37
N HIS A 91 10.35 3.13 -12.38
CA HIS A 91 9.95 3.51 -13.72
C HIS A 91 9.67 2.24 -14.54
N ALA A 92 8.50 2.17 -15.17
CA ALA A 92 8.15 1.06 -16.04
C ALA A 92 7.46 1.57 -17.31
N LYS A 93 7.67 0.87 -18.42
CA LYS A 93 7.05 1.17 -19.72
C LYS A 93 6.59 -0.13 -20.35
N HIS A 94 5.30 -0.25 -20.61
CA HIS A 94 4.73 -1.42 -21.28
C HIS A 94 3.45 -1.04 -22.03
N PRO A 95 3.17 -1.59 -23.24
CA PRO A 95 1.95 -1.33 -24.00
C PRO A 95 0.62 -1.76 -23.34
N LYS A 96 0.68 -2.44 -22.19
CA LYS A 96 -0.48 -2.87 -21.38
C LYS A 96 -0.87 -1.85 -20.30
N PHE A 97 0.03 -0.92 -19.99
CA PHE A 97 -0.32 0.22 -19.15
C PHE A 97 -1.17 1.19 -19.96
N SER A 98 -1.96 2.03 -19.28
CA SER A 98 -2.77 3.05 -19.95
C SER A 98 -1.92 3.94 -20.84
N ARG A 99 -2.31 4.08 -22.10
CA ARG A 99 -1.61 4.92 -23.07
C ARG A 99 -2.05 6.36 -22.91
N VAL A 100 -1.11 7.29 -23.06
CA VAL A 100 -1.43 8.72 -23.01
C VAL A 100 -1.94 9.17 -24.36
N LYS A 101 -3.14 9.77 -24.37
CA LYS A 101 -3.74 10.40 -25.55
C LYS A 101 -3.05 11.74 -25.84
N ALA A 102 -2.51 11.89 -27.04
CA ALA A 102 -1.95 13.15 -27.54
C ALA A 102 -3.07 14.05 -28.09
N LYS A 103 -2.76 15.35 -28.26
CA LYS A 103 -3.72 16.36 -28.78
C LYS A 103 -4.27 16.02 -30.16
N ASN A 104 -3.51 15.28 -30.97
CA ASN A 104 -3.90 14.83 -32.31
C ASN A 104 -4.71 13.52 -32.31
N GLY A 105 -5.14 13.02 -31.15
CA GLY A 105 -5.89 11.77 -30.99
C GLY A 105 -5.04 10.50 -31.00
N SER A 106 -3.73 10.58 -31.29
CA SER A 106 -2.85 9.41 -31.23
C SER A 106 -2.57 8.97 -29.78
N GLU A 107 -2.39 7.67 -29.56
CA GLU A 107 -2.05 7.11 -28.26
C GLU A 107 -0.59 6.68 -28.19
N LYS A 108 0.11 7.07 -27.12
CA LYS A 108 1.52 6.75 -26.93
C LYS A 108 1.77 5.93 -25.68
N THR A 109 2.56 4.87 -25.83
CA THR A 109 3.16 4.17 -24.68
C THR A 109 4.29 5.02 -24.10
N VAL A 110 4.16 5.42 -22.84
CA VAL A 110 5.12 6.28 -22.12
C VAL A 110 5.75 5.55 -20.94
N TRP A 111 6.86 6.07 -20.43
CA TRP A 111 7.37 5.67 -19.12
C TRP A 111 6.43 6.18 -18.04
N LYS A 112 6.12 5.33 -17.08
CA LYS A 112 5.29 5.63 -15.92
C LYS A 112 6.09 5.42 -14.65
N ILE A 113 5.80 6.23 -13.64
CA ILE A 113 6.34 6.10 -12.30
C ILE A 113 5.24 5.50 -11.43
N GLY A 114 5.57 4.51 -10.60
CA GLY A 114 4.61 3.86 -9.72
C GLY A 114 5.27 3.14 -8.56
N ALA A 115 4.45 2.67 -7.64
CA ALA A 115 4.89 1.76 -6.59
C ALA A 115 5.09 0.36 -7.18
N LEU A 116 6.28 -0.21 -6.98
CA LEU A 116 6.61 -1.59 -7.26
C LEU A 116 6.75 -2.31 -5.92
N GLN A 117 5.86 -3.25 -5.65
CA GLN A 117 5.85 -4.04 -4.42
C GLN A 117 6.09 -5.51 -4.75
N ALA A 118 6.99 -6.15 -3.99
CA ALA A 118 7.25 -7.58 -4.11
C ALA A 118 5.95 -8.37 -3.86
N PHE A 119 5.66 -9.34 -4.72
CA PHE A 119 4.50 -10.19 -4.54
C PHE A 119 4.79 -11.20 -3.43
N VAL A 120 3.85 -11.35 -2.51
CA VAL A 120 3.92 -12.38 -1.46
C VAL A 120 2.89 -13.44 -1.79
N GLU A 121 3.36 -14.67 -1.95
CA GLU A 121 2.45 -15.80 -2.12
C GLU A 121 1.67 -16.03 -0.83
N THR A 122 0.35 -15.92 -0.94
CA THR A 122 -0.59 -16.08 0.17
C THR A 122 -1.71 -17.02 -0.25
N LYS A 123 -2.40 -17.58 0.74
CA LYS A 123 -3.51 -18.51 0.51
C LYS A 123 -4.84 -17.80 0.41
N ASP A 124 -4.99 -16.72 1.16
CA ASP A 124 -6.28 -16.06 1.34
C ASP A 124 -6.12 -14.61 1.79
N THR A 125 -7.24 -13.91 2.00
CA THR A 125 -7.34 -12.64 2.72
C THR A 125 -8.00 -12.83 4.07
N ALA A 126 -7.85 -11.86 4.98
CA ALA A 126 -8.38 -11.97 6.33
C ALA A 126 -9.91 -12.03 6.37
N GLY A 127 -10.59 -11.45 5.37
CA GLY A 127 -12.07 -11.44 5.28
C GLY A 127 -12.70 -12.83 5.11
N ASN A 128 -11.91 -13.82 4.65
CA ASN A 128 -12.39 -15.20 4.45
C ASN A 128 -12.19 -16.11 5.68
N LEU A 129 -11.65 -15.57 6.78
CA LEU A 129 -11.36 -16.34 8.00
C LEU A 129 -11.90 -15.63 9.25
N ALA A 130 -12.23 -16.43 10.27
CA ALA A 130 -12.66 -15.89 11.56
C ALA A 130 -11.49 -15.17 12.25
N ALA A 131 -11.68 -13.90 12.63
CA ALA A 131 -10.61 -13.05 13.17
C ALA A 131 -9.82 -13.67 14.32
N GLN A 132 -10.44 -14.53 15.14
CA GLN A 132 -9.82 -15.20 16.29
C GLN A 132 -8.64 -16.10 15.93
N VAL A 133 -8.52 -16.54 14.67
CA VAL A 133 -7.44 -17.45 14.23
C VAL A 133 -6.12 -16.72 13.98
N PHE A 134 -6.13 -15.39 13.91
CA PHE A 134 -4.93 -14.61 13.60
C PHE A 134 -4.04 -14.40 14.84
N PRO A 135 -2.71 -14.45 14.69
CA PRO A 135 -1.79 -14.20 15.81
C PRO A 135 -1.98 -12.80 16.40
N VAL A 136 -2.03 -12.72 17.74
CA VAL A 136 -2.09 -11.44 18.47
C VAL A 136 -0.98 -10.49 18.04
N VAL A 137 0.24 -11.01 17.91
CA VAL A 137 1.42 -10.22 17.56
C VAL A 137 1.30 -9.58 16.18
N ASP A 138 0.78 -10.28 15.18
CA ASP A 138 0.67 -9.74 13.83
C ASP A 138 -0.35 -8.61 13.79
N VAL A 139 -1.54 -8.84 14.38
CA VAL A 139 -2.60 -7.83 14.48
C VAL A 139 -2.09 -6.56 15.19
N GLN A 140 -1.38 -6.74 16.31
CA GLN A 140 -0.81 -5.63 17.07
C GLN A 140 0.25 -4.85 16.28
N ARG A 141 1.14 -5.54 15.56
CA ARG A 141 2.20 -4.88 14.78
C ARG A 141 1.68 -4.13 13.57
N ILE A 142 0.69 -4.70 12.89
CA ILE A 142 -0.06 -4.01 11.83
C ILE A 142 -0.75 -2.77 12.40
N GLY A 143 -1.43 -2.89 13.55
CA GLY A 143 -2.06 -1.76 14.21
C GLY A 143 -1.07 -0.64 14.59
N ILE A 144 0.12 -0.98 15.06
CA ILE A 144 1.19 -0.01 15.33
C ILE A 144 1.58 0.76 14.06
N LEU A 145 1.79 0.05 12.95
CA LEU A 145 2.13 0.69 11.68
C LEU A 145 0.99 1.58 11.19
N ASP A 146 -0.24 1.05 11.16
CA ASP A 146 -1.41 1.76 10.64
C ASP A 146 -1.71 3.03 11.44
N VAL A 147 -1.59 2.99 12.77
CA VAL A 147 -1.72 4.18 13.62
C VAL A 147 -0.62 5.19 13.29
N ARG A 148 0.64 4.73 13.16
CA ARG A 148 1.78 5.61 12.87
C ARG A 148 1.66 6.31 11.52
N ILE A 149 1.16 5.61 10.50
CA ILE A 149 0.98 6.19 9.17
C ILE A 149 -0.39 6.83 8.98
N VAL A 150 -1.28 6.73 9.98
CA VAL A 150 -2.67 7.17 9.88
C VAL A 150 -3.32 6.58 8.64
N ASN A 151 -3.34 5.25 8.57
CA ASN A 151 -4.00 4.53 7.49
C ASN A 151 -5.51 4.84 7.52
N LEU A 152 -6.08 5.12 6.35
CA LEU A 152 -7.49 5.46 6.18
C LEU A 152 -8.33 4.32 5.62
N ASP A 153 -7.72 3.17 5.30
CA ASP A 153 -8.40 2.12 4.54
C ASP A 153 -7.86 0.71 4.86
N ARG A 154 -7.61 0.40 6.13
CA ARG A 154 -7.24 -0.98 6.53
C ARG A 154 -8.47 -1.88 6.64
N ASN A 155 -9.04 -2.29 5.51
CA ASN A 155 -10.03 -3.35 5.47
C ASN A 155 -9.38 -4.75 5.56
N ASP A 156 -10.20 -5.79 5.70
CA ASP A 156 -9.77 -7.19 5.82
C ASP A 156 -9.26 -7.80 4.49
N GLY A 157 -9.69 -7.26 3.35
CA GLY A 157 -9.10 -7.54 2.03
C GLY A 157 -7.65 -7.06 1.89
N ASN A 158 -7.27 -6.01 2.63
CA ASN A 158 -5.92 -5.45 2.66
C ASN A 158 -4.96 -6.22 3.58
N LEU A 159 -5.41 -7.33 4.16
CA LEU A 159 -4.64 -8.21 5.04
C LEU A 159 -4.56 -9.60 4.43
N LEU A 160 -3.43 -9.90 3.79
CA LEU A 160 -3.22 -11.22 3.21
C LEU A 160 -2.87 -12.24 4.30
N VAL A 161 -3.28 -13.48 4.10
CA VAL A 161 -3.07 -14.59 5.03
C VAL A 161 -2.23 -15.68 4.37
N ARG A 162 -1.14 -16.06 5.03
CA ARG A 162 -0.34 -17.25 4.67
C ARG A 162 -0.17 -18.16 5.86
N HIS A 163 0.33 -19.37 5.63
CA HIS A 163 0.74 -20.23 6.75
C HIS A 163 1.97 -19.64 7.43
N GLY A 164 1.90 -19.59 8.76
CA GLY A 164 3.03 -19.18 9.56
C GLY A 164 4.08 -20.28 9.63
N ARG A 165 5.33 -19.87 9.91
CA ARG A 165 6.40 -20.83 10.21
C ARG A 165 6.24 -21.45 11.59
N THR A 166 5.74 -20.66 12.55
CA THR A 166 5.59 -21.03 13.96
C THR A 166 4.14 -20.96 14.45
N SER A 167 3.29 -20.20 13.76
CA SER A 167 1.86 -20.07 14.02
C SER A 167 1.06 -20.69 12.87
N LYS A 168 -0.22 -21.00 13.10
CA LYS A 168 -1.11 -21.51 12.05
C LYS A 168 -1.18 -20.57 10.85
N TYR A 169 -1.20 -19.26 11.11
CA TYR A 169 -1.28 -18.20 10.13
C TYR A 169 -0.29 -17.07 10.44
N GLU A 170 0.10 -16.33 9.41
CA GLU A 170 0.78 -15.04 9.47
C GLU A 170 0.00 -14.03 8.62
N LEU A 171 -0.09 -12.78 9.08
CA LEU A 171 -0.70 -11.69 8.32
C LEU A 171 0.36 -10.87 7.59
N VAL A 172 0.02 -10.43 6.37
CA VAL A 172 0.85 -9.55 5.55
C VAL A 172 0.02 -8.34 5.13
N PRO A 173 0.29 -7.13 5.66
CA PRO A 173 -0.43 -5.93 5.27
C PRO A 173 0.02 -5.46 3.88
N ILE A 174 -0.95 -5.14 3.02
CA ILE A 174 -0.73 -4.55 1.70
C ILE A 174 -1.57 -3.29 1.53
N ASP A 175 -1.42 -2.59 0.40
CA ASP A 175 -2.28 -1.47 0.00
C ASP A 175 -2.34 -0.30 1.01
N HIS A 176 -1.22 0.43 1.11
CA HIS A 176 -1.05 1.55 2.03
C HIS A 176 -1.19 2.92 1.33
N GLY A 177 -1.73 2.93 0.10
CA GLY A 177 -1.86 4.13 -0.72
C GLY A 177 -2.64 5.27 -0.06
N LEU A 178 -3.60 4.91 0.81
CA LEU A 178 -4.46 5.83 1.57
C LEU A 178 -3.96 6.03 3.00
N SER A 179 -2.73 6.51 3.16
CA SER A 179 -2.12 6.84 4.45
C SER A 179 -1.52 8.26 4.44
N LEU A 180 -0.97 8.73 5.57
CA LEU A 180 -0.33 10.05 5.71
C LEU A 180 -1.19 11.20 5.14
N PRO A 181 -2.44 11.36 5.61
CA PRO A 181 -3.36 12.33 5.04
C PRO A 181 -3.12 13.73 5.60
N ASP A 182 -3.46 14.76 4.82
CA ASP A 182 -3.44 16.16 5.30
C ASP A 182 -4.71 16.56 6.09
N ARG A 183 -5.71 15.67 6.15
CA ARG A 183 -6.92 15.76 6.99
C ARG A 183 -7.15 14.45 7.76
N LEU A 184 -7.66 14.56 8.98
CA LEU A 184 -8.00 13.42 9.80
C LEU A 184 -9.47 13.06 9.58
N GLU A 185 -9.71 12.06 8.73
CA GLU A 185 -11.03 11.47 8.49
C GLU A 185 -10.91 9.94 8.65
N VAL A 186 -10.41 9.52 9.82
CA VAL A 186 -10.27 8.10 10.17
C VAL A 186 -11.58 7.62 10.79
N TYR A 187 -12.20 6.59 10.22
CA TYR A 187 -13.36 5.94 10.81
C TYR A 187 -12.98 4.53 11.30
N THR A 188 -13.49 4.14 12.46
CA THR A 188 -13.18 2.82 13.04
C THR A 188 -13.65 1.66 12.16
N VAL A 189 -14.70 1.87 11.36
CA VAL A 189 -15.21 0.89 10.38
C VAL A 189 -14.24 0.62 9.23
N ASP A 190 -13.30 1.54 8.97
CA ASP A 190 -12.27 1.39 7.94
C ASP A 190 -11.04 0.63 8.45
N MET A 191 -11.01 0.28 9.74
CA MET A 191 -9.87 -0.34 10.43
C MET A 191 -10.27 -1.72 10.97
N ALA A 192 -10.21 -2.75 10.13
CA ALA A 192 -10.71 -4.09 10.41
C ALA A 192 -10.24 -4.63 11.77
N TRP A 193 -8.94 -4.48 12.07
CA TRP A 193 -8.33 -5.00 13.29
C TRP A 193 -8.82 -4.36 14.58
N MET A 194 -9.38 -3.14 14.55
CA MET A 194 -9.86 -2.47 15.77
C MET A 194 -11.02 -3.22 16.44
N SER A 195 -11.81 -3.96 15.65
CA SER A 195 -12.91 -4.77 16.15
C SER A 195 -12.48 -6.13 16.68
N TRP A 196 -11.26 -6.58 16.36
CA TRP A 196 -10.79 -7.93 16.66
C TRP A 196 -10.34 -8.08 18.12
N PRO A 197 -10.52 -9.26 18.74
CA PRO A 197 -10.18 -9.47 20.15
C PRO A 197 -8.69 -9.27 20.47
N GLN A 198 -7.81 -9.47 19.50
CA GLN A 198 -6.36 -9.26 19.60
C GLN A 198 -6.01 -7.79 19.91
N ALA A 199 -6.79 -6.83 19.41
CA ALA A 199 -6.55 -5.41 19.67
C ALA A 199 -6.81 -5.01 21.13
N ARG A 200 -7.54 -5.84 21.89
CA ARG A 200 -7.81 -5.64 23.32
C ARG A 200 -6.80 -6.35 24.23
N GLN A 201 -5.90 -7.13 23.67
CA GLN A 201 -4.87 -7.81 24.44
C GLN A 201 -3.77 -6.83 24.86
N PRO A 202 -3.13 -7.04 26.03
CA PRO A 202 -1.97 -6.26 26.43
C PRO A 202 -0.84 -6.31 25.39
N TRP A 203 -0.06 -5.24 25.30
CA TRP A 203 1.10 -5.19 24.42
C TRP A 203 2.23 -6.10 24.91
N GLY A 204 2.87 -6.81 23.98
CA GLY A 204 4.10 -7.53 24.27
C GLY A 204 5.30 -6.59 24.52
N GLN A 205 6.32 -7.09 25.21
CA GLN A 205 7.52 -6.31 25.51
C GLN A 205 8.28 -5.87 24.25
N ARG A 206 8.28 -6.71 23.20
CA ARG A 206 8.94 -6.40 21.93
C ARG A 206 8.24 -5.26 21.20
N GLU A 207 6.91 -5.24 21.22
CA GLU A 207 6.05 -4.21 20.63
C GLU A 207 6.23 -2.88 21.36
N LEU A 208 6.21 -2.88 22.69
CA LEU A 208 6.51 -1.69 23.49
C LEU A 208 7.93 -1.15 23.24
N ALA A 209 8.93 -2.03 23.16
CA ALA A 209 10.30 -1.64 22.86
C ALA A 209 10.47 -1.12 21.42
N TYR A 210 9.68 -1.62 20.47
CA TYR A 210 9.63 -1.10 19.11
C TYR A 210 9.06 0.32 19.11
N ILE A 211 7.89 0.53 19.72
CA ILE A 211 7.22 1.84 19.82
C ILE A 211 8.16 2.89 20.43
N ARG A 212 8.82 2.57 21.55
CA ARG A 212 9.77 3.49 22.23
C ARG A 212 10.98 3.90 21.37
N ARG A 213 11.34 3.10 20.35
CA ARG A 213 12.49 3.38 19.47
C ARG A 213 12.12 4.18 18.22
N LEU A 214 10.82 4.37 17.96
CA LEU A 214 10.36 5.18 16.83
C LEU A 214 10.77 6.64 17.01
N ASN A 215 11.14 7.30 15.92
CA ASN A 215 11.51 8.71 15.90
C ASN A 215 10.80 9.39 14.73
N GLY A 216 9.54 9.77 14.95
CA GLY A 216 8.71 10.25 13.87
C GLY A 216 9.18 11.58 13.25
N ALA A 217 9.95 12.41 13.98
CA ALA A 217 10.60 13.59 13.40
C ALA A 217 11.70 13.23 12.38
N ARG A 218 12.55 12.25 12.69
CA ARG A 218 13.55 11.70 11.76
C ARG A 218 12.86 11.08 10.55
N ASP A 219 11.80 10.34 10.78
CA ASP A 219 11.07 9.64 9.73
C ASP A 219 10.33 10.61 8.80
N ALA A 220 9.66 11.63 9.35
CA ALA A 220 9.06 12.71 8.56
C ALA A 220 10.09 13.40 7.65
N LYS A 221 11.31 13.67 8.17
CA LYS A 221 12.40 14.24 7.38
C LYS A 221 12.85 13.30 6.26
N LEU A 222 12.92 12.00 6.52
CA LEU A 222 13.22 10.99 5.51
C LEU A 222 12.17 11.00 4.39
N LEU A 223 10.88 10.94 4.73
CA LEU A 223 9.80 10.91 3.76
C LEU A 223 9.69 12.20 2.93
N ALA A 224 9.87 13.36 3.57
CA ALA A 224 9.92 14.64 2.86
C ALA A 224 11.06 14.69 1.84
N LYS A 225 12.25 14.20 2.22
CA LYS A 225 13.44 14.20 1.36
C LYS A 225 13.33 13.18 0.22
N CYS A 226 12.94 11.96 0.51
CA CYS A 226 13.01 10.84 -0.44
C CYS A 226 11.76 10.73 -1.33
N LEU A 227 10.58 11.04 -0.78
CA LEU A 227 9.29 10.78 -1.44
C LEU A 227 8.48 12.05 -1.68
N ARG A 228 8.98 13.22 -1.25
CA ARG A 228 8.34 14.53 -1.42
C ARG A 228 6.91 14.57 -0.84
N ILE A 229 6.64 13.79 0.20
CA ILE A 229 5.36 13.85 0.92
C ILE A 229 5.19 15.26 1.48
N ARG A 230 4.03 15.87 1.19
CA ARG A 230 3.70 17.25 1.58
C ARG A 230 3.66 17.38 3.11
N ARG A 231 4.06 18.54 3.64
CA ARG A 231 4.08 18.83 5.09
C ARG A 231 2.78 18.46 5.81
N GLY A 232 1.62 18.68 5.17
CA GLY A 232 0.31 18.33 5.72
C GLY A 232 0.19 16.86 6.11
N GLY A 233 0.70 15.94 5.29
CA GLY A 233 0.67 14.49 5.55
C GLY A 233 1.71 14.00 6.58
N LEU A 234 2.67 14.84 6.95
CA LEU A 234 3.75 14.49 7.89
C LEU A 234 3.56 15.10 9.28
N ARG A 235 2.58 16.02 9.44
CA ARG A 235 2.41 16.83 10.66
C ARG A 235 2.12 16.00 11.91
N LEU A 236 1.56 14.81 11.75
CA LEU A 236 1.18 13.92 12.85
C LEU A 236 2.29 12.97 13.28
N MET A 237 3.40 12.92 12.53
CA MET A 237 4.53 12.05 12.88
C MET A 237 5.46 12.67 13.91
N GLY A 238 5.49 14.00 14.04
CA GLY A 238 6.43 14.71 14.91
C GLY A 238 5.89 15.10 16.30
N GLY A 239 4.67 14.68 16.63
CA GLY A 239 4.02 14.92 17.92
C GLY A 239 4.32 13.85 18.96
#